data_AF-A0A920NCZ5-F1
#
_entry.id   AF-A0A920NCZ5-F1
#
_cell.length_a   1.000
_cell.length_b   1.000
_cell.length_c   1.000
_cell.angle_alpha   90.00
_cell.angle_beta   90.00
_cell.angle_gamma   90.00
#
_symmetry.space_group_name_H-M   'P 1'
#
loop_
_entity.id
_entity.type
_entity.pdbx_description
1 polymer ?
#
loop_
_entity_poly.entity_id
_entity_poly.type
_entity_poly.pdbx_seq_one_letter_code
_entity_poly.pdbx_strand_id
1 'polypeptide(L)'
;MINLADSLGKLIYRNVLNSFCGLNINITTPDGRLHHLTDIKHDSKPAEILVNKWSVFWDMITGFDLGFAQSYIDGKWDSSDLTYLFETISRSNQSDSLGNISRFAPRKIRAQIEQKFKVSNNRFWAKRNIQKHYDLSNQFFQGFLDPSMTYSSAVFSGSDLNLERGQQRKVNVLLEAVNLKKLITFWISGAVGVLSSQWPHPSMVVKRRE
;
A
#
# COMPACT_ATOMS: atom_id res chain seq x y z
N MET A 1 19.61 13.81 24.65
CA MET A 1 19.66 12.33 24.64
C MET A 1 19.93 11.87 23.22
N ILE A 2 20.98 11.08 23.00
CA ILE A 2 21.31 10.55 21.67
C ILE A 2 20.22 9.54 21.30
N ASN A 3 19.49 9.77 20.23
CA ASN A 3 18.52 8.81 19.71
C ASN A 3 19.29 7.65 19.06
N LEU A 4 19.42 6.54 19.78
CA LEU A 4 20.17 5.37 19.33
C LEU A 4 19.75 4.88 17.94
N ALA A 5 18.45 4.94 17.63
CA ALA A 5 17.92 4.55 16.32
C ALA A 5 18.40 5.47 15.18
N ASP A 6 18.53 6.78 15.43
CA ASP A 6 19.08 7.70 14.43
C ASP A 6 20.58 7.47 14.23
N SER A 7 21.34 7.21 15.30
CA SER A 7 22.77 6.89 15.20
C SER A 7 23.02 5.58 14.46
N LEU A 8 22.26 4.52 14.76
CA LEU A 8 22.33 3.25 14.06
C LEU A 8 21.89 3.38 12.60
N GLY A 9 20.78 4.08 12.36
CA GLY A 9 20.30 4.37 11.01
C GLY A 9 21.35 5.09 10.16
N LYS A 10 22.02 6.10 10.73
CA LYS A 10 23.12 6.82 10.07
C LYS A 10 24.37 5.96 9.86
N LEU A 11 24.60 4.94 10.68
CA LEU A 11 25.73 4.02 10.48
C LEU A 11 25.47 3.06 9.32
N ILE A 12 24.24 2.58 9.16
CA ILE A 12 23.89 1.49 8.23
C ILE A 12 23.28 1.97 6.91
N TYR A 13 22.90 3.24 6.79
CA TYR A 13 22.11 3.73 5.64
C TYR A 13 22.73 3.40 4.28
N ARG A 14 24.07 3.46 4.13
CA ARG A 14 24.73 3.16 2.85
C ARG A 14 24.45 1.74 2.37
N ASN A 15 24.42 0.78 3.30
CA ASN A 15 24.12 -0.61 2.97
C ASN A 15 22.66 -0.77 2.54
N VAL A 16 21.75 -0.02 3.16
CA VAL A 16 20.34 0.03 2.77
C VAL A 16 20.16 0.71 1.42
N LEU A 17 20.85 1.83 1.15
CA LEU A 17 20.79 2.49 -0.16
C LEU A 17 21.30 1.57 -1.29
N ASN A 18 22.33 0.77 -1.03
CA ASN A 18 22.85 -0.17 -2.01
C ASN A 18 21.83 -1.23 -2.46
N SER A 19 20.85 -1.61 -1.63
CA SER A 19 19.80 -2.55 -2.05
C SER A 19 18.76 -1.91 -2.99
N PHE A 20 18.76 -0.59 -3.10
CA PHE A 20 17.92 0.19 -4.00
C PHE A 20 18.69 0.67 -5.24
N CYS A 21 19.99 0.35 -5.37
CA CYS A 21 20.74 0.63 -6.59
C CYS A 21 20.09 -0.05 -7.80
N GLY A 22 20.04 0.67 -8.91
CA GLY A 22 19.35 0.28 -10.12
C GLY A 22 17.86 0.63 -10.16
N LEU A 23 17.33 1.32 -9.14
CA LEU A 23 16.01 1.95 -9.20
C LEU A 23 16.16 3.41 -9.68
N ASN A 24 15.22 3.88 -10.50
CA ASN A 24 15.23 5.30 -10.93
C ASN A 24 14.73 6.23 -9.80
N ILE A 25 15.47 6.28 -8.68
CA ILE A 25 15.08 6.98 -7.45
C ILE A 25 16.24 7.86 -6.96
N ASN A 26 15.89 9.06 -6.51
CA ASN A 26 16.74 10.00 -5.81
C ASN A 26 16.38 10.02 -4.33
N ILE A 27 17.37 9.87 -3.45
CA ILE A 27 17.17 9.94 -2.00
C ILE A 27 18.00 11.08 -1.42
N THR A 28 17.33 12.06 -0.81
CA THR A 28 17.99 13.15 -0.07
C THR A 28 18.03 12.80 1.41
N THR A 29 19.23 12.68 1.98
CA THR A 29 19.42 12.35 3.40
C THR A 29 19.27 13.58 4.32
N PRO A 30 19.10 13.40 5.65
CA PRO A 30 18.90 14.52 6.57
C PRO A 30 20.05 15.55 6.62
N ASP A 31 21.26 15.17 6.18
CA ASP A 31 22.40 16.07 6.04
C ASP A 31 22.45 16.80 4.68
N GLY A 32 21.38 16.70 3.87
CA GLY A 32 21.23 17.36 2.58
C GLY A 32 21.96 16.66 1.43
N ARG A 33 22.54 15.47 1.64
CA ARG A 33 23.21 14.75 0.56
C ARG A 33 22.20 14.06 -0.35
N LEU A 34 22.39 14.23 -1.64
CA LEU A 34 21.60 13.59 -2.67
C LEU A 34 22.27 12.29 -3.13
N HIS A 35 21.53 11.19 -3.08
CA HIS A 35 21.93 9.88 -3.54
C HIS A 35 21.10 9.50 -4.77
N HIS A 36 21.76 9.38 -5.92
CA HIS A 36 21.16 8.88 -7.15
C HIS A 36 21.31 7.37 -7.19
N LEU A 37 20.19 6.64 -7.25
CA LEU A 37 20.19 5.18 -7.18
C LEU A 37 19.95 4.52 -8.54
N THR A 38 20.19 5.24 -9.63
CA THR A 38 19.97 4.74 -11.00
C THR A 38 21.21 4.04 -11.56
N ASP A 39 21.07 2.84 -12.12
CA ASP A 39 22.15 2.13 -12.84
C ASP A 39 22.08 2.32 -14.36
N ILE A 40 20.93 2.75 -14.89
CA ILE A 40 20.67 2.87 -16.33
C ILE A 40 20.21 4.30 -16.62
N LYS A 41 20.56 4.82 -17.81
CA LYS A 41 19.91 6.04 -18.32
C LYS A 41 18.43 5.73 -18.53
N HIS A 42 17.60 6.13 -17.58
CA HIS A 42 16.17 6.16 -17.76
C HIS A 42 15.78 7.47 -18.47
N ASP A 43 14.94 7.38 -19.49
CA ASP A 43 14.35 8.57 -20.15
C ASP A 43 13.33 9.29 -19.25
N SER A 44 12.92 8.67 -18.13
CA SER A 44 11.98 9.24 -17.17
C SER A 44 12.69 9.90 -15.98
N LYS A 45 12.06 10.95 -15.43
CA LYS A 45 12.53 11.64 -14.22
C LYS A 45 12.65 10.65 -13.05
N PRO A 46 13.71 10.68 -12.22
CA PRO A 46 13.77 9.84 -11.02
C PRO A 46 12.67 10.23 -10.01
N ALA A 47 12.10 9.23 -9.34
CA ALA A 47 11.22 9.46 -8.19
C ALA A 47 12.04 10.00 -7.00
N GLU A 48 11.43 10.76 -6.10
CA GLU A 48 12.14 11.45 -5.03
C GLU A 48 11.72 10.95 -3.65
N ILE A 49 12.69 10.67 -2.79
CA ILE A 49 12.50 10.39 -1.36
C ILE A 49 13.30 11.41 -0.56
N LEU A 50 12.63 12.11 0.34
CA LEU A 50 13.24 13.00 1.33
C LEU A 50 13.27 12.30 2.68
N VAL A 51 14.47 12.01 3.19
CA VAL A 51 14.65 11.41 4.52
C VAL A 51 14.82 12.53 5.54
N ASN A 52 13.86 12.63 6.47
CA ASN A 52 13.85 13.62 7.54
C ASN A 52 14.64 13.12 8.77
N LYS A 53 14.63 11.81 9.03
CA LYS A 53 15.30 11.19 10.18
C LYS A 53 16.07 9.93 9.77
N TRP A 54 17.28 9.78 10.33
CA TRP A 54 18.13 8.62 10.04
C TRP A 54 17.53 7.30 10.50
N SER A 55 16.67 7.31 11.52
CA SER A 55 15.95 6.14 12.02
C SER A 55 15.16 5.37 10.97
N VAL A 56 14.79 5.96 9.83
CA VAL A 56 14.16 5.26 8.69
C VAL A 56 14.93 4.01 8.29
N PHE A 57 16.26 4.12 8.16
CA PHE A 57 17.08 2.98 7.72
C PHE A 57 17.12 1.86 8.75
N TRP A 58 17.01 2.20 10.04
CA TRP A 58 16.86 1.21 11.11
C TRP A 58 15.48 0.56 11.10
N ASP A 59 14.43 1.35 10.89
CA ASP A 59 13.05 0.87 10.79
C ASP A 59 12.88 -0.08 9.60
N MET A 60 13.52 0.19 8.46
CA MET A 60 13.49 -0.67 7.28
C MET A 60 14.16 -2.02 7.51
N ILE A 61 15.27 -2.07 8.25
CA ILE A 61 15.94 -3.35 8.56
C ILE A 61 15.16 -4.16 9.60
N THR A 62 14.53 -3.48 10.57
CA THR A 62 13.82 -4.13 11.69
C THR A 62 12.34 -4.40 11.42
N GLY A 63 11.76 -3.75 10.41
CA GLY A 63 10.35 -3.85 10.06
C GLY A 63 10.06 -4.12 8.59
N PHE A 64 11.08 -4.19 7.72
CA PHE A 64 10.95 -4.41 6.28
C PHE A 64 9.98 -3.41 5.63
N ASP A 65 9.01 -3.91 4.85
CA ASP A 65 7.95 -3.15 4.20
C ASP A 65 7.07 -2.39 5.19
N LEU A 66 6.68 -3.02 6.32
CA LEU A 66 5.92 -2.34 7.37
C LEU A 66 6.74 -1.27 8.08
N GLY A 67 8.05 -1.49 8.27
CA GLY A 67 8.96 -0.49 8.83
C GLY A 67 9.08 0.73 7.92
N PHE A 68 9.17 0.50 6.61
CA PHE A 68 9.15 1.57 5.61
C PHE A 68 7.82 2.35 5.62
N ALA A 69 6.68 1.65 5.63
CA ALA A 69 5.37 2.29 5.67
C ALA A 69 5.08 3.04 6.98
N GLN A 70 5.41 2.44 8.13
CA GLN A 70 5.21 3.09 9.43
C GLN A 70 6.11 4.32 9.58
N SER A 71 7.35 4.26 9.09
CA SER A 71 8.25 5.42 9.14
C SER A 71 7.80 6.59 8.25
N TYR A 72 7.05 6.34 7.17
CA TYR A 72 6.34 7.37 6.41
C TYR A 72 5.25 8.04 7.26
N ILE A 73 4.39 7.24 7.88
CA ILE A 73 3.31 7.73 8.77
C ILE A 73 3.89 8.53 9.95
N ASP A 74 5.03 8.12 10.48
CA ASP A 74 5.75 8.80 11.56
C ASP A 74 6.50 10.08 11.08
N GLY A 75 6.41 10.43 9.79
CA GLY A 75 7.06 11.60 9.19
C GLY A 75 8.58 11.53 9.10
N LYS A 76 9.16 10.32 9.18
CA LYS A 76 10.61 10.11 9.15
C LYS A 76 11.19 10.19 7.73
N TRP A 77 10.37 9.93 6.72
CA TRP A 77 10.66 10.24 5.32
C TRP A 77 9.37 10.66 4.61
N ASP A 78 9.52 11.30 3.45
CA ASP A 78 8.43 11.75 2.60
C ASP A 78 8.81 11.63 1.11
N SER A 79 7.85 11.83 0.21
CA SER A 79 8.04 11.84 -1.23
C SER A 79 7.20 12.94 -1.88
N SER A 80 7.71 13.56 -2.94
CA SER A 80 6.96 14.56 -3.70
C SER A 80 5.77 13.96 -4.46
N ASP A 81 5.85 12.69 -4.83
CA ASP A 81 4.76 11.93 -5.44
C ASP A 81 4.89 10.43 -5.09
N LEU A 82 4.11 10.00 -4.10
CA LEU A 82 4.06 8.60 -3.69
C LEU A 82 3.61 7.66 -4.81
N THR A 83 2.66 8.10 -5.64
CA THR A 83 2.13 7.27 -6.73
C THR A 83 3.24 7.00 -7.73
N TYR A 84 3.93 8.05 -8.15
CA TYR A 84 5.06 7.95 -9.06
C TYR A 84 6.22 7.12 -8.49
N LEU A 85 6.50 7.26 -7.18
CA LEU A 85 7.49 6.44 -6.49
C LEU A 85 7.15 4.95 -6.58
N PHE A 86 5.93 4.55 -6.20
CA PHE A 86 5.53 3.14 -6.23
C PHE A 86 5.38 2.60 -7.65
N GLU A 87 4.97 3.41 -8.62
CA GLU A 87 5.02 3.04 -10.05
C GLU A 87 6.45 2.77 -10.50
N THR A 88 7.39 3.63 -10.12
CA THR A 88 8.81 3.50 -10.47
C THR A 88 9.40 2.23 -9.88
N ILE A 89 9.11 1.93 -8.62
CA ILE A 89 9.52 0.69 -7.95
C ILE A 89 8.88 -0.52 -8.66
N SER A 90 7.60 -0.46 -9.00
CA SER A 90 6.84 -1.56 -9.61
C SER A 90 7.24 -1.86 -11.06
N ARG A 91 7.67 -0.83 -11.82
CA ARG A 91 8.20 -0.99 -13.19
C ARG A 91 9.62 -1.56 -13.21
N SER A 92 10.35 -1.45 -12.10
CA SER A 92 11.66 -2.06 -12.01
C SER A 92 11.52 -3.60 -11.96
N ASN A 93 12.16 -4.32 -12.87
CA ASN A 93 12.21 -5.79 -12.85
C ASN A 93 12.99 -6.35 -11.64
N GLN A 94 13.46 -5.48 -10.73
CA GLN A 94 14.01 -5.85 -9.44
C GLN A 94 12.87 -6.14 -8.46
N SER A 95 12.12 -7.22 -8.71
CA SER A 95 11.03 -7.72 -7.86
C SER A 95 11.43 -8.02 -6.41
N ASP A 96 12.72 -7.93 -6.09
CA ASP A 96 13.32 -8.36 -4.83
C ASP A 96 14.14 -7.25 -4.13
N SER A 97 14.03 -5.97 -4.51
CA SER A 97 14.81 -4.88 -3.90
C SER A 97 14.58 -4.75 -2.38
N LEU A 98 13.33 -4.86 -1.92
CA LEU A 98 12.99 -4.97 -0.49
C LEU A 98 13.36 -6.34 0.10
N GLY A 99 13.29 -7.41 -0.70
CA GLY A 99 13.76 -8.75 -0.33
C GLY A 99 15.28 -8.80 -0.08
N ASN A 100 16.06 -7.99 -0.79
CA ASN A 100 17.51 -7.87 -0.65
C ASN A 100 17.91 -7.17 0.65
N ILE A 101 17.08 -6.25 1.18
CA ILE A 101 17.28 -5.66 2.51
C ILE A 101 17.25 -6.74 3.59
N SER A 102 16.45 -7.79 3.41
CA SER A 102 16.38 -8.93 4.33
C SER A 102 17.67 -9.75 4.45
N ARG A 103 18.58 -9.65 3.48
CA ARG A 103 19.92 -10.27 3.56
C ARG A 103 20.83 -9.59 4.57
N PHE A 104 20.58 -8.31 4.86
CA PHE A 104 21.36 -7.51 5.80
C PHE A 104 20.75 -7.44 7.20
N ALA A 105 19.49 -7.89 7.36
CA ALA A 105 18.89 -8.05 8.68
C ALA A 105 19.63 -9.20 9.43
N PRO A 106 20.13 -8.96 10.66
CA PRO A 106 20.74 -10.01 11.46
C PRO A 106 19.81 -11.23 11.53
N ARG A 107 20.32 -12.45 11.30
CA ARG A 107 19.51 -13.68 11.25
C ARG A 107 18.58 -13.84 12.47
N LYS A 108 18.97 -13.34 13.64
CA LYS A 108 18.13 -13.28 14.85
C LYS A 108 16.97 -12.29 14.74
N ILE A 109 17.20 -11.10 14.19
CA ILE A 109 16.16 -10.10 13.91
C ILE A 109 15.18 -10.64 12.87
N ARG A 110 15.70 -11.22 11.79
CA ARG A 110 14.87 -11.90 10.78
C ARG A 110 14.00 -12.99 11.38
N ALA A 111 14.57 -13.87 12.19
CA ALA A 111 13.83 -14.94 12.87
C ALA A 111 12.78 -14.40 13.87
N GLN A 112 13.09 -13.35 14.65
CA GLN A 112 12.15 -12.72 15.57
C GLN A 112 10.99 -12.05 14.85
N ILE A 113 11.25 -11.42 13.71
CA ILE A 113 10.23 -10.78 12.88
C ILE A 113 9.38 -11.84 12.18
N GLU A 114 10.00 -12.83 11.52
CA GLU A 114 9.30 -13.97 10.92
C GLU A 114 8.42 -14.68 11.95
N GLN A 115 8.88 -14.84 13.20
CA GLN A 115 8.06 -15.37 14.28
C GLN A 115 6.91 -14.44 14.68
N LYS A 116 7.13 -13.11 14.77
CA LYS A 116 6.04 -12.14 15.01
C LYS A 116 4.97 -12.16 13.91
N PHE A 117 5.35 -12.45 12.67
CA PHE A 117 4.41 -12.58 11.56
C PHE A 117 3.78 -13.97 11.45
N LYS A 118 4.50 -15.04 11.82
CA LYS A 118 4.02 -16.44 11.80
C LYS A 118 3.24 -16.85 13.06
N VAL A 119 3.35 -16.11 14.16
CA VAL A 119 2.72 -16.39 15.47
C VAL A 119 1.96 -15.14 15.88
N SER A 120 0.62 -15.07 15.95
CA SER A 120 -0.36 -16.09 16.29
C SER A 120 -1.80 -15.61 16.03
N ASN A 121 -2.70 -16.52 15.64
CA ASN A 121 -4.15 -16.40 15.83
C ASN A 121 -4.54 -16.47 17.33
N ASN A 122 -3.82 -15.76 18.20
CA ASN A 122 -4.14 -15.68 19.63
C ASN A 122 -5.27 -14.66 19.79
N ARG A 123 -6.38 -15.05 20.43
CA ARG A 123 -7.55 -14.18 20.68
C ARG A 123 -7.18 -12.81 21.27
N PHE A 124 -6.13 -12.70 22.08
CA PHE A 124 -5.65 -11.43 22.61
C PHE A 124 -5.03 -10.52 21.54
N TRP A 125 -4.15 -11.06 20.69
CA TRP A 125 -3.55 -10.32 19.56
C TRP A 125 -4.53 -10.10 18.43
N ALA A 126 -5.43 -11.05 18.17
CA ALA A 126 -6.58 -10.86 17.29
C ALA A 126 -7.45 -9.72 17.79
N LYS A 127 -7.79 -9.64 19.08
CA LYS A 127 -8.54 -8.50 19.65
C LYS A 127 -7.77 -7.17 19.52
N ARG A 128 -6.45 -7.16 19.72
CA ARG A 128 -5.61 -5.95 19.55
C ARG A 128 -5.46 -5.54 18.07
N ASN A 129 -5.43 -6.50 17.15
CA ASN A 129 -5.41 -6.27 15.71
C ASN A 129 -6.80 -5.85 15.19
N ILE A 130 -7.88 -6.43 15.75
CA ILE A 130 -9.27 -6.07 15.47
C ILE A 130 -9.64 -4.71 16.07
N GLN A 131 -9.10 -4.35 17.24
CA GLN A 131 -9.27 -3.01 17.80
C GLN A 131 -8.54 -1.94 16.96
N LYS A 132 -7.55 -2.34 16.14
CA LYS A 132 -6.96 -1.51 15.09
C LYS A 132 -7.74 -1.55 13.78
N HIS A 133 -8.72 -2.44 13.60
CA HIS A 133 -9.70 -2.33 12.54
C HIS A 133 -10.65 -1.21 12.91
N TYR A 134 -10.25 0.00 12.53
CA TYR A 134 -11.09 1.00 11.91
C TYR A 134 -12.60 0.76 12.09
N ASP A 135 -13.19 1.42 13.08
CA ASP A 135 -14.57 1.91 12.99
C ASP A 135 -14.64 2.99 11.89
N LEU A 136 -14.26 2.64 10.65
CA LEU A 136 -14.46 3.50 9.50
C LEU A 136 -15.95 3.44 9.19
N SER A 137 -16.66 4.48 9.61
CA SER A 137 -18.07 4.64 9.33
C SER A 137 -18.29 4.78 7.81
N ASN A 138 -19.51 4.51 7.35
CA ASN A 138 -19.88 4.76 5.96
C ASN A 138 -19.60 6.21 5.53
N GLN A 139 -19.58 7.17 6.47
CA GLN A 139 -19.25 8.58 6.18
C GLN A 139 -17.80 8.75 5.69
N PHE A 140 -16.85 7.97 6.21
CA PHE A 140 -15.48 8.01 5.72
C PHE A 140 -15.40 7.58 4.26
N PHE A 141 -16.04 6.45 3.92
CA PHE A 141 -16.04 5.91 2.57
C PHE A 141 -16.81 6.78 1.58
N GLN A 142 -17.89 7.43 2.00
CA GLN A 142 -18.61 8.41 1.19
C GLN A 142 -17.75 9.60 0.74
N GLY A 143 -16.63 9.87 1.43
CA GLY A 143 -15.72 10.95 1.04
C GLY A 143 -14.95 10.71 -0.27
N PHE A 144 -14.83 9.45 -0.72
CA PHE A 144 -14.03 9.11 -1.91
C PHE A 144 -14.63 8.00 -2.79
N LEU A 145 -15.68 7.32 -2.35
CA LEU A 145 -16.44 6.39 -3.20
C LEU A 145 -17.55 7.14 -3.94
N ASP A 146 -17.98 6.58 -5.07
CA ASP A 146 -19.17 7.04 -5.76
C ASP A 146 -20.44 6.65 -4.98
N PRO A 147 -21.63 7.17 -5.36
CA PRO A 147 -22.89 6.86 -4.66
C PRO A 147 -23.17 5.37 -4.52
N SER A 148 -22.60 4.51 -5.38
CA SER A 148 -22.70 3.06 -5.30
C SER A 148 -22.14 2.45 -4.00
N MET A 149 -21.25 3.17 -3.32
CA MET A 149 -20.41 2.68 -2.21
C MET A 149 -19.54 1.46 -2.59
N THR A 150 -19.19 1.32 -3.87
CA THR A 150 -18.45 0.15 -4.37
C THR A 150 -16.96 0.28 -4.11
N TYR A 151 -16.44 -0.47 -3.13
CA TYR A 151 -15.01 -0.54 -2.83
C TYR A 151 -14.30 -1.65 -3.62
N SER A 152 -14.30 -1.53 -4.94
CA SER A 152 -13.53 -2.36 -5.88
C SER A 152 -13.22 -1.57 -7.14
N SER A 153 -12.32 -2.09 -7.98
CA SER A 153 -11.94 -1.45 -9.25
C SER A 153 -13.17 -1.14 -10.11
N ALA A 154 -13.09 -0.08 -10.91
CA ALA A 154 -14.08 0.30 -11.91
C ALA A 154 -13.58 -0.06 -13.32
N VAL A 155 -14.45 -0.07 -14.32
CA VAL A 155 -14.09 -0.28 -15.73
C VAL A 155 -14.37 0.99 -16.54
N PHE A 156 -13.31 1.67 -16.96
CA PHE A 156 -13.40 2.87 -17.79
C PHE A 156 -13.34 2.52 -19.29
N SER A 157 -13.85 3.40 -20.14
CA SER A 157 -13.82 3.23 -21.60
C SER A 157 -13.59 4.58 -22.27
N GLY A 158 -12.62 4.63 -23.17
CA GLY A 158 -12.21 5.86 -23.83
C GLY A 158 -11.69 6.88 -22.82
N SER A 159 -12.12 8.14 -22.97
CA SER A 159 -11.75 9.26 -22.12
C SER A 159 -12.72 9.53 -20.96
N ASP A 160 -13.80 8.75 -20.80
CA ASP A 160 -14.74 8.92 -19.69
C ASP A 160 -14.17 8.31 -18.40
N LEU A 161 -13.73 9.19 -17.50
CA LEU A 161 -13.16 8.85 -16.19
C LEU A 161 -14.16 9.04 -15.03
N ASN A 162 -15.47 9.20 -15.32
CA ASN A 162 -16.47 9.30 -14.28
C ASN A 162 -16.58 7.97 -13.48
N LEU A 163 -16.35 8.03 -12.17
CA LEU A 163 -16.27 6.85 -11.30
C LEU A 163 -17.58 6.05 -11.27
N GLU A 164 -18.72 6.73 -11.12
CA GLU A 164 -20.05 6.08 -11.08
C GLU A 164 -20.33 5.32 -12.38
N ARG A 165 -20.08 5.94 -13.54
CA ARG A 165 -20.21 5.29 -14.85
C ARG A 165 -19.23 4.13 -15.00
N GLY A 166 -18.01 4.27 -14.48
CA GLY A 166 -17.02 3.20 -14.47
C GLY A 166 -17.49 1.99 -13.66
N GLN A 167 -18.13 2.21 -12.51
CA GLN A 167 -18.71 1.14 -11.70
C GLN A 167 -19.91 0.48 -12.39
N GLN A 168 -20.81 1.26 -13.00
CA GLN A 168 -21.93 0.73 -13.78
C GLN A 168 -21.46 -0.12 -14.97
N ARG A 169 -20.43 0.36 -15.69
CA ARG A 169 -19.84 -0.40 -16.81
C ARG A 169 -19.26 -1.73 -16.35
N LYS A 170 -18.55 -1.75 -15.21
CA LYS A 170 -18.04 -3.01 -14.63
C LYS A 170 -19.16 -4.03 -14.41
N VAL A 171 -20.30 -3.59 -13.86
CA VAL A 171 -21.45 -4.46 -13.64
C VAL A 171 -21.95 -5.05 -14.96
N ASN A 172 -22.10 -4.23 -16.00
CA ASN A 172 -22.55 -4.69 -17.32
C ASN A 172 -21.58 -5.69 -17.94
N VAL A 173 -20.27 -5.41 -17.89
CA VAL A 173 -19.22 -6.32 -18.38
C VAL A 173 -19.29 -7.67 -17.66
N LEU A 174 -19.47 -7.66 -16.34
CA LEU A 174 -19.60 -8.90 -15.57
C LEU A 174 -20.85 -9.68 -15.95
N LEU A 175 -22.01 -9.01 -16.10
CA LEU A 175 -23.28 -9.65 -16.48
C LEU A 175 -23.22 -10.26 -17.89
N GLU A 176 -22.59 -9.56 -18.85
CA GLU A 176 -22.33 -10.06 -20.19
C GLU A 176 -21.43 -11.30 -20.17
N ALA A 177 -20.33 -11.26 -19.40
CA ALA A 177 -19.37 -12.35 -19.30
C ALA A 177 -20.00 -13.65 -18.76
N VAL A 178 -20.98 -13.55 -17.86
CA VAL A 178 -21.70 -14.70 -17.29
C VAL A 178 -22.99 -15.05 -18.04
N ASN A 179 -23.28 -14.37 -19.16
CA ASN A 179 -24.48 -14.55 -19.98
C ASN A 179 -25.80 -14.53 -19.16
N LEU A 180 -25.83 -13.76 -18.06
CA LEU A 180 -27.02 -13.65 -17.21
C LEU A 180 -27.93 -12.55 -17.78
N LYS A 181 -29.08 -12.96 -18.33
CA LYS A 181 -30.11 -12.04 -18.81
C LYS A 181 -31.01 -11.46 -17.70
N LYS A 182 -30.92 -11.98 -16.45
CA LYS A 182 -31.68 -11.46 -15.30
C LYS A 182 -31.08 -11.88 -13.95
N LEU A 183 -31.29 -11.02 -12.96
CA LEU A 183 -30.91 -11.04 -11.54
C LEU A 183 -30.74 -12.45 -10.92
N ILE A 184 -29.56 -12.69 -10.36
CA ILE A 184 -29.39 -13.63 -9.25
C ILE A 184 -28.76 -12.83 -8.11
N THR A 185 -29.45 -12.80 -6.97
CA THR A 185 -28.87 -12.31 -5.71
C THR A 185 -27.72 -13.25 -5.34
N PHE A 186 -26.48 -12.78 -5.46
CA PHE A 186 -25.32 -13.56 -5.02
C PHE A 186 -24.73 -12.96 -3.74
N TRP A 187 -24.50 -13.85 -2.78
CA TRP A 187 -23.78 -13.56 -1.55
C TRP A 187 -22.30 -13.90 -1.75
N ILE A 188 -21.43 -12.89 -1.69
CA ILE A 188 -19.98 -13.10 -1.60
C ILE A 188 -19.46 -12.31 -0.40
N SER A 189 -18.90 -13.04 0.57
CA SER A 189 -18.14 -12.50 1.70
C SER A 189 -18.79 -11.36 2.51
N GLY A 190 -20.05 -11.53 2.93
CA GLY A 190 -20.66 -10.70 3.97
C GLY A 190 -21.20 -9.32 3.52
N ALA A 191 -21.13 -9.00 2.23
CA ALA A 191 -21.81 -7.85 1.64
C ALA A 191 -23.04 -8.32 0.84
N VAL A 192 -24.19 -7.68 1.05
CA VAL A 192 -25.36 -7.85 0.19
C VAL A 192 -25.25 -6.86 -0.97
N GLY A 193 -24.90 -7.36 -2.15
CA GLY A 193 -24.95 -6.60 -3.39
C GLY A 193 -26.11 -7.06 -4.25
N VAL A 194 -26.94 -6.13 -4.72
CA VAL A 194 -27.95 -6.39 -5.76
C VAL A 194 -27.42 -5.82 -7.06
N LEU A 195 -27.11 -6.69 -8.04
CA LEU A 195 -26.74 -6.29 -9.40
C LEU A 195 -28.01 -6.36 -10.26
N SER A 196 -28.56 -5.21 -10.65
CA SER A 196 -29.76 -5.12 -11.49
C SER A 196 -29.53 -4.15 -12.66
N SER A 197 -30.04 -4.52 -13.83
CA SER A 197 -30.04 -3.70 -15.05
C SER A 197 -30.98 -2.49 -14.99
N GLN A 198 -31.73 -2.31 -13.89
CA GLN A 198 -32.66 -1.20 -13.65
C GLN A 198 -32.41 -0.51 -12.29
N TRP A 199 -31.24 -0.71 -11.66
CA TRP A 199 -31.01 -0.22 -10.31
C TRP A 199 -30.53 1.24 -10.31
N PRO A 200 -31.29 2.22 -9.75
CA PRO A 200 -30.93 3.63 -9.89
C PRO A 200 -29.79 4.06 -8.95
N HIS A 201 -29.57 3.35 -7.84
CA HIS A 201 -28.59 3.71 -6.82
C HIS A 201 -28.07 2.45 -6.13
N PRO A 202 -26.83 2.00 -6.40
CA PRO A 202 -26.27 0.94 -5.59
C PRO A 202 -26.03 1.55 -4.20
N SER A 203 -26.50 0.89 -3.17
CA SER A 203 -26.10 1.26 -1.81
C SER A 203 -25.79 -0.05 -1.13
N MET A 204 -24.51 -0.34 -0.93
CA MET A 204 -24.12 -1.39 0.01
C MET A 204 -24.49 -0.93 1.41
N VAL A 205 -25.64 -1.39 1.90
CA VAL A 205 -25.96 -1.31 3.32
C VAL A 205 -25.33 -2.53 3.97
N VAL A 206 -24.17 -2.34 4.59
CA VAL A 206 -23.61 -3.31 5.53
C VAL A 206 -24.52 -3.34 6.75
N LYS A 207 -25.56 -4.19 6.74
CA LYS A 207 -26.36 -4.44 7.94
C LYS A 207 -25.52 -5.28 8.90
N ARG A 208 -25.16 -4.69 10.03
CA ARG A 208 -24.64 -5.41 11.20
C ARG A 208 -25.70 -6.46 11.58
N ARG A 209 -25.31 -7.74 11.73
CA ARG A 209 -26.16 -8.69 12.46
C ARG A 209 -26.18 -8.22 13.91
N GLU A 210 -27.36 -7.87 14.41
CA GLU A 210 -27.62 -7.83 15.86
C GLU A 210 -27.52 -9.24 16.43
#